data_AF-A0A2D6CTB2-F1
#
_entry.id   AF-A0A2D6CTB2-F1
#
_cell.length_a   1.000
_cell.length_b   1.000
_cell.length_c   1.000
_cell.angle_alpha   90.00
_cell.angle_beta   90.00
_cell.angle_gamma   90.00
#
_symmetry.space_group_name_H-M   'P 1'
#
loop_
_entity.id
_entity.type
_entity.pdbx_description
1 polymer ?
#
loop_
_entity_poly.entity_id
_entity_poly.type
_entity_poly.pdbx_seq_one_letter_code
_entity_poly.pdbx_strand_id
1 'polypeptide(L)'
;MHETRLLTDGSDNTYAFGLVLGEYPSLRTVEHGGADAGFRSQVIRFPDHDLAVNVFGNIADLAPSELARRVASVYLADEMAAAESVAATETVVADTGPDASLDEYVGEYALNDGPVVHVTRDGDRLVGEVDGYPTSELTADGGNAFVVHGTGTRLTFRRDDAGTMTFLDVHAGEQKLTGARIDPTPLTPEQLAGYAGAYYSPELDTTYDVSHEDGGLVATHRRHGRIPLMRTRGDAFRSDNYDFPVVAFVRHGEGSVTGFRLTGGRVRRLLFERR
;
A
#
# COMPACT_ATOMS: atom_id res chain seq x y z
N MET A 1 28.40 6.39 4.35
CA MET A 1 27.08 6.16 4.99
C MET A 1 25.92 6.44 4.04
N HIS A 2 26.03 7.40 3.10
CA HIS A 2 24.96 7.70 2.12
C HIS A 2 25.19 7.05 0.75
N GLU A 3 26.05 6.03 0.67
CA GLU A 3 26.30 5.33 -0.58
C GLU A 3 25.37 4.13 -0.66
N THR A 4 24.67 4.01 -1.78
CA THR A 4 23.85 2.85 -2.11
C THR A 4 24.47 2.11 -3.29
N ARG A 5 24.01 0.87 -3.48
CA ARG A 5 24.26 0.08 -4.68
C ARG A 5 22.92 -0.36 -5.21
N LEU A 6 22.84 -0.57 -6.51
CA LEU A 6 21.64 -1.15 -7.13
C LEU A 6 21.24 -2.44 -6.42
N LEU A 7 19.94 -2.66 -6.33
CA LEU A 7 19.35 -3.92 -5.90
C LEU A 7 19.72 -5.02 -6.90
N THR A 8 19.49 -6.28 -6.52
CA THR A 8 19.87 -7.45 -7.34
C THR A 8 19.15 -7.51 -8.69
N ASP A 9 18.04 -6.80 -8.83
CA ASP A 9 17.28 -6.67 -10.08
C ASP A 9 17.69 -5.43 -10.91
N GLY A 10 18.70 -4.68 -10.46
CA GLY A 10 19.20 -3.49 -11.13
C GLY A 10 18.46 -2.20 -10.79
N SER A 11 17.42 -2.24 -9.94
CA SER A 11 16.71 -1.05 -9.49
C SER A 11 17.48 -0.26 -8.43
N ASP A 12 17.15 1.02 -8.29
CA ASP A 12 17.79 1.89 -7.29
C ASP A 12 17.50 1.45 -5.86
N ASN A 13 18.53 1.52 -5.01
CA ASN A 13 18.38 1.36 -3.58
C ASN A 13 18.36 2.74 -2.92
N THR A 14 17.31 3.00 -2.15
CA THR A 14 17.08 4.26 -1.44
C THR A 14 17.41 4.17 0.05
N TYR A 15 18.08 3.11 0.51
CA TYR A 15 18.40 2.92 1.93
C TYR A 15 19.86 2.52 2.17
N ALA A 16 20.53 3.22 3.10
CA ALA A 16 21.92 2.96 3.46
C ALA A 16 22.18 3.19 4.96
N PHE A 17 22.70 2.17 5.65
CA PHE A 17 23.19 2.26 7.04
C PHE A 17 22.20 2.92 8.02
N GLY A 18 20.91 2.60 7.92
CA GLY A 18 19.90 3.16 8.82
C GLY A 18 19.37 4.53 8.38
N LEU A 19 19.54 4.91 7.11
CA LEU A 19 19.10 6.18 6.55
C LEU A 19 18.39 5.94 5.22
N VAL A 20 17.29 6.65 5.03
CA VAL A 20 16.59 6.78 3.75
C VAL A 20 17.27 7.89 2.95
N LEU A 21 17.53 7.63 1.67
CA LEU A 21 18.07 8.57 0.70
C LEU A 21 17.00 8.82 -0.36
N GLY A 22 16.65 10.08 -0.56
CA GLY A 22 15.62 10.45 -1.51
C GLY A 22 15.77 11.89 -1.97
N GLU A 23 14.64 12.48 -2.40
CA GLU A 23 14.57 13.86 -2.85
C GLU A 23 13.28 14.51 -2.34
N TYR A 24 13.32 15.83 -2.12
CA TYR A 24 12.14 16.61 -1.78
C TYR A 24 12.31 18.10 -2.14
N PRO A 25 11.37 18.70 -2.88
CA PRO A 25 10.65 18.08 -4.00
C PRO A 25 11.60 17.57 -5.09
N SER A 26 12.74 18.23 -5.27
CA SER A 26 13.83 17.80 -6.17
C SER A 26 15.22 18.08 -5.58
N LEU A 27 15.30 18.33 -4.27
CA LEU A 27 16.56 18.50 -3.55
C LEU A 27 16.91 17.21 -2.82
N ARG A 28 18.18 16.81 -2.86
CA ARG A 28 18.65 15.56 -2.22
C ARG A 28 18.41 15.57 -0.71
N THR A 29 17.80 14.49 -0.21
CA THR A 29 17.49 14.30 1.21
C THR A 29 18.20 13.08 1.80
N VAL A 30 18.49 13.17 3.10
CA VAL A 30 18.90 12.04 3.93
C VAL A 30 18.08 12.06 5.21
N GLU A 31 17.22 11.07 5.40
CA GLU A 31 16.23 11.08 6.47
C GLU A 31 16.09 9.75 7.22
N HIS A 32 15.49 9.83 8.40
CA HIS A 32 14.97 8.65 9.08
C HIS A 32 13.88 9.06 10.09
N GLY A 33 12.83 8.25 10.14
CA GLY A 33 11.74 8.41 11.09
C GLY A 33 11.87 7.50 12.31
N GLY A 34 11.05 7.77 13.31
CA GLY A 34 10.90 6.90 14.47
C GLY A 34 9.49 6.97 15.02
N ALA A 35 8.95 5.82 15.40
CA ALA A 35 7.64 5.71 16.00
C ALA A 35 7.66 4.64 17.10
N ASP A 36 7.12 4.96 18.26
CA ASP A 36 6.87 4.01 19.34
C ASP A 36 5.61 4.43 20.10
N ALA A 37 4.57 3.60 20.10
CA ALA A 37 3.27 3.90 20.71
C ALA A 37 2.81 5.35 20.43
N GLY A 38 2.83 6.22 21.45
CA GLY A 38 2.45 7.63 21.36
C GLY A 38 3.54 8.59 20.87
N PHE A 39 4.76 8.13 20.65
CA PHE A 39 5.90 8.96 20.26
C PHE A 39 6.18 8.91 18.75
N ARG A 40 6.52 10.06 18.19
CA ARG A 40 6.87 10.25 16.77
C ARG A 40 8.13 11.11 16.68
N SER A 41 8.99 10.79 15.72
CA SER A 41 10.19 11.58 15.43
C SER A 41 10.53 11.52 13.95
N GLN A 42 11.17 12.58 13.45
CA GLN A 42 11.77 12.65 12.13
C GLN A 42 13.06 13.47 12.20
N VAL A 43 14.09 12.99 11.52
CA VAL A 43 15.21 13.81 11.05
C VAL A 43 15.24 13.80 9.54
N ILE A 44 15.35 14.98 8.92
CA ILE A 44 15.61 15.15 7.49
C ILE A 44 16.77 16.13 7.31
N ARG A 45 17.71 15.78 6.42
CA ARG A 45 18.86 16.62 6.07
C ARG A 45 18.86 16.88 4.56
N PHE A 46 19.26 18.08 4.17
CA PHE A 46 19.53 18.51 2.80
C PHE A 46 21.02 18.79 2.70
N PRO A 47 21.87 17.79 2.43
CA PRO A 47 23.31 17.94 2.61
C PRO A 47 23.94 18.97 1.69
N ASP A 48 23.35 19.21 0.51
CA ASP A 48 23.83 20.20 -0.46
C ASP A 48 23.49 21.65 -0.06
N HIS A 49 22.62 21.82 0.94
CA HIS A 49 22.11 23.11 1.41
C HIS A 49 22.42 23.39 2.88
N ASP A 50 23.23 22.54 3.53
CA ASP A 50 23.59 22.63 4.95
C ASP A 50 22.39 22.80 5.91
N LEU A 51 21.24 22.20 5.54
CA LEU A 51 20.01 22.25 6.33
C LEU A 51 19.69 20.90 6.97
N ALA A 52 19.31 20.92 8.24
CA ALA A 52 18.72 19.78 8.94
C ALA A 52 17.47 20.22 9.71
N VAL A 53 16.40 19.45 9.59
CA VAL A 53 15.16 19.66 10.35
C VAL A 53 14.88 18.42 11.19
N ASN A 54 14.62 18.64 12.48
CA ASN A 54 14.28 17.59 13.43
C ASN A 54 12.91 17.89 14.04
N VAL A 55 12.02 16.91 14.05
CA VAL A 55 10.68 17.00 14.65
C VAL A 55 10.53 15.87 15.66
N PHE A 56 10.05 16.19 16.85
CA PHE A 56 9.73 15.23 17.89
C PHE A 56 8.32 15.49 18.42
N GLY A 57 7.60 14.44 18.77
CA GLY A 57 6.27 14.55 19.36
C GLY A 57 5.90 13.33 20.20
N ASN A 58 4.96 13.56 21.10
CA ASN A 58 4.38 12.56 22.00
C ASN A 58 2.86 12.41 21.76
N ILE A 59 2.44 12.60 20.51
CA ILE A 59 1.08 12.38 20.05
C ILE A 59 1.12 11.37 18.89
N ALA A 60 0.31 10.30 19.00
CA ALA A 60 0.40 9.13 18.12
C ALA A 60 0.04 9.42 16.65
N ASP A 61 -0.77 10.43 16.38
CA ASP A 61 -1.24 10.82 15.06
C ASP A 61 -0.43 11.98 14.45
N LEU A 62 0.66 12.42 15.10
CA LEU A 62 1.56 13.40 14.52
C LEU A 62 2.17 12.87 13.21
N ALA A 63 2.17 13.69 12.16
CA ALA A 63 2.88 13.47 10.90
C ALA A 63 4.23 14.23 10.87
N PRO A 64 5.29 13.73 11.55
CA PRO A 64 6.53 14.49 11.72
C PRO A 64 7.28 14.70 10.39
N SER A 65 7.17 13.77 9.44
CA SER A 65 7.80 13.89 8.12
C SER A 65 7.23 15.05 7.31
N GLU A 66 5.92 15.21 7.29
CA GLU A 66 5.26 16.34 6.62
C GLU A 66 5.60 17.68 7.26
N LEU A 67 5.62 17.73 8.61
CA LEU A 67 6.00 18.93 9.32
C LEU A 67 7.46 19.31 9.04
N ALA A 68 8.38 18.34 9.08
CA ALA A 68 9.79 18.59 8.81
C ALA A 68 9.99 19.13 7.38
N ARG A 69 9.29 18.55 6.41
CA ARG A 69 9.28 18.97 5.02
C ARG A 69 8.71 20.38 4.84
N ARG A 70 7.57 20.70 5.47
CA ARG A 70 6.99 22.06 5.44
C ARG A 70 7.92 23.11 6.02
N VAL A 71 8.63 22.79 7.10
CA VAL A 71 9.67 23.67 7.65
C VAL A 71 10.79 23.85 6.63
N ALA A 72 11.31 22.77 6.05
CA ALA A 72 12.35 22.85 5.03
C ALA A 72 11.94 23.70 3.81
N SER A 73 10.69 23.58 3.34
CA SER A 73 10.17 24.40 2.24
C SER A 73 10.12 25.89 2.54
N VAL A 74 10.08 26.31 3.81
CA VAL A 74 10.18 27.73 4.16
C VAL A 74 11.62 28.22 4.01
N TYR A 75 12.60 27.39 4.37
CA TYR A 75 14.03 27.77 4.34
C TYR A 75 14.68 27.59 2.97
N LEU A 76 14.19 26.66 2.14
CA LEU A 76 14.75 26.32 0.83
C LEU A 76 13.80 26.69 -0.33
N ALA A 77 12.90 27.65 -0.12
CA ALA A 77 11.85 27.97 -1.09
C ALA A 77 12.39 28.29 -2.48
N ASP A 78 13.45 29.10 -2.55
CA ASP A 78 14.06 29.54 -3.80
C ASP A 78 14.81 28.40 -4.50
N GLU A 79 15.53 27.58 -3.74
CA GLU A 79 16.25 26.41 -4.24
C GLU A 79 15.30 25.34 -4.78
N MET A 80 14.20 25.10 -4.08
CA MET A 80 13.16 24.16 -4.52
C MET A 80 12.50 24.64 -5.81
N ALA A 81 12.13 25.92 -5.89
CA ALA A 81 11.54 26.49 -7.10
C ALA A 81 12.50 26.43 -8.30
N ALA A 82 13.80 26.68 -8.07
CA ALA A 82 14.82 26.56 -9.11
C ALA A 82 14.96 25.11 -9.60
N ALA A 83 15.00 24.13 -8.69
CA ALA A 83 15.14 22.71 -9.03
C ALA A 83 13.93 22.18 -9.80
N GLU A 84 12.71 22.53 -9.38
CA GLU A 84 11.47 22.14 -10.06
C GLU A 84 11.39 22.71 -11.49
N SER A 85 11.84 23.95 -11.71
CA SER A 85 11.87 24.55 -13.06
C SER A 85 12.79 23.78 -14.02
N VAL A 86 13.87 23.19 -13.51
CA VAL A 86 14.78 22.36 -14.31
C VAL A 86 14.13 21.03 -14.63
N ALA A 87 13.53 20.37 -13.62
CA ALA A 87 12.84 19.08 -13.79
C ALA A 87 11.65 19.17 -14.77
N ALA A 88 10.85 20.24 -14.70
CA ALA A 88 9.71 20.45 -15.58
C ALA A 88 10.09 20.69 -17.05
N THR A 89 11.31 21.15 -17.31
CA THR A 89 11.80 21.34 -18.69
C THR A 89 12.19 20.00 -19.35
N GLU A 90 12.46 18.96 -18.55
CA GLU A 90 12.77 17.61 -19.03
C GLU A 90 11.53 16.71 -19.21
N THR A 91 10.40 17.02 -18.57
CA THR A 91 9.17 16.22 -18.61
C THR A 91 8.02 16.93 -19.33
N VAL A 92 8.11 17.05 -20.66
CA VAL A 92 6.92 17.19 -21.49
C VAL A 92 6.61 15.82 -22.08
N VAL A 93 5.85 15.01 -21.36
CA VAL A 93 5.30 13.75 -21.90
C VAL A 93 3.84 14.00 -22.27
N ALA A 94 3.52 13.68 -23.52
CA ALA A 94 2.20 13.79 -24.10
C ALA A 94 1.18 12.95 -23.31
N ASP A 95 0.02 13.54 -23.03
CA ASP A 95 -1.18 12.81 -22.64
C ASP A 95 -1.57 11.86 -23.79
N THR A 96 -1.32 10.57 -23.60
CA THR A 96 -1.68 9.52 -24.57
C THR A 96 -3.04 8.89 -24.29
N GLY A 97 -3.76 9.33 -23.24
CA GLY A 97 -4.97 8.67 -22.75
C GLY A 97 -4.72 7.23 -22.22
N PRO A 98 -5.76 6.57 -21.70
CA PRO A 98 -5.68 5.20 -21.20
C PRO A 98 -5.77 4.15 -22.34
N ASP A 99 -5.10 3.01 -22.16
CA ASP A 99 -5.06 1.90 -23.13
C ASP A 99 -6.38 1.10 -23.24
N ALA A 100 -7.33 1.37 -22.35
CA ALA A 100 -8.56 0.59 -22.18
C ALA A 100 -9.76 1.50 -21.90
N SER A 101 -10.97 0.94 -22.04
CA SER A 101 -12.18 1.66 -21.64
C SER A 101 -12.12 2.00 -20.15
N LEU A 102 -12.58 3.21 -19.78
CA LEU A 102 -12.64 3.65 -18.38
C LEU A 102 -13.42 2.66 -17.49
N ASP A 103 -14.42 2.00 -18.06
CA ASP A 103 -15.26 1.02 -17.34
C ASP A 103 -14.46 -0.20 -16.84
N GLU A 104 -13.33 -0.53 -17.47
CA GLU A 104 -12.51 -1.65 -17.05
C GLU A 104 -11.80 -1.38 -15.71
N TYR A 105 -11.49 -0.11 -15.43
CA TYR A 105 -10.82 0.34 -14.22
C TYR A 105 -11.77 0.54 -13.03
N VAL A 106 -13.07 0.75 -13.28
CA VAL A 106 -14.08 0.99 -12.25
C VAL A 106 -14.18 -0.19 -11.29
N GLY A 107 -14.14 0.03 -9.99
CA GLY A 107 -14.28 -1.04 -9.00
C GLY A 107 -13.68 -0.67 -7.65
N GLU A 108 -13.80 -1.60 -6.70
CA GLU A 108 -13.21 -1.46 -5.37
C GLU A 108 -11.91 -2.26 -5.31
N TYR A 109 -10.83 -1.62 -4.92
CA TYR A 109 -9.50 -2.22 -4.84
C TYR A 109 -9.03 -2.23 -3.40
N ALA A 110 -8.93 -3.42 -2.81
CA ALA A 110 -8.45 -3.58 -1.45
C ALA A 110 -6.92 -3.62 -1.46
N LEU A 111 -6.27 -2.58 -0.94
CA LEU A 111 -4.82 -2.56 -0.76
C LEU A 111 -4.44 -3.46 0.43
N ASN A 112 -3.33 -4.21 0.29
CA ASN A 112 -2.93 -5.24 1.24
C ASN A 112 -2.73 -4.72 2.67
N ASP A 113 -1.97 -3.63 2.82
CA ASP A 113 -1.71 -2.95 4.11
C ASP A 113 -2.26 -1.52 4.06
N GLY A 114 -3.42 -1.33 3.43
CA GLY A 114 -3.94 0.00 3.13
C GLY A 114 -5.46 0.07 2.99
N PRO A 115 -5.97 1.24 2.59
CA PRO A 115 -7.40 1.45 2.41
C PRO A 115 -7.99 0.64 1.25
N VAL A 116 -9.32 0.63 1.17
CA VAL A 116 -10.02 0.32 -0.08
C VAL A 116 -10.02 1.59 -0.93
N VAL A 117 -9.63 1.45 -2.19
CA VAL A 117 -9.74 2.51 -3.19
C VAL A 117 -10.98 2.22 -4.04
N HIS A 118 -11.96 3.12 -3.98
CA HIS A 118 -13.16 3.08 -4.80
C HIS A 118 -12.91 3.90 -6.07
N VAL A 119 -12.83 3.22 -7.21
CA VAL A 119 -12.67 3.86 -8.52
C VAL A 119 -14.01 3.87 -9.21
N THR A 120 -14.54 5.05 -9.48
CA THR A 120 -15.80 5.25 -10.19
C THR A 120 -15.60 6.07 -11.45
N ARG A 121 -16.58 6.02 -12.35
CA ARG A 121 -16.59 6.81 -13.58
C ARG A 121 -17.57 7.96 -13.45
N ASP A 122 -17.11 9.16 -13.74
CA ASP A 122 -17.92 10.37 -13.85
C ASP A 122 -17.78 10.92 -15.28
N GLY A 123 -18.70 10.56 -16.18
CA GLY A 123 -18.63 10.96 -17.59
C GLY A 123 -17.43 10.36 -18.33
N ASP A 124 -16.49 11.21 -18.73
CA ASP A 124 -15.27 10.87 -19.47
C ASP A 124 -14.01 10.82 -18.58
N ARG A 125 -14.17 10.89 -17.26
CA ARG A 125 -13.08 10.80 -16.28
C ARG A 125 -13.31 9.70 -15.26
N LEU A 126 -12.21 9.27 -14.64
CA LEU A 126 -12.25 8.43 -13.45
C LEU A 126 -12.08 9.27 -12.20
N VAL A 127 -12.69 8.80 -11.13
CA VAL A 127 -12.66 9.42 -9.82
C VAL A 127 -12.27 8.36 -8.80
N GLY A 128 -11.31 8.70 -7.94
CA GLY A 128 -10.85 7.86 -6.83
C GLY A 128 -11.38 8.37 -5.51
N GLU A 129 -11.90 7.47 -4.69
CA GLU A 129 -12.35 7.72 -3.33
C GLU A 129 -11.72 6.72 -2.36
N VAL A 130 -11.34 7.22 -1.19
CA VAL A 130 -10.87 6.43 -0.07
C VAL A 130 -11.61 6.93 1.17
N ASP A 131 -12.16 6.03 1.97
CA ASP A 131 -12.88 6.38 3.18
C ASP A 131 -12.09 7.36 4.06
N GLY A 132 -12.73 8.47 4.42
CA GLY A 132 -12.12 9.53 5.24
C GLY A 132 -11.26 10.54 4.48
N TYR A 133 -11.13 10.42 3.15
CA TYR A 133 -10.42 11.37 2.30
C TYR A 133 -11.34 12.00 1.25
N PRO A 134 -11.03 13.23 0.76
CA PRO A 134 -11.78 13.83 -0.32
C PRO A 134 -11.69 13.01 -1.61
N THR A 135 -12.83 12.90 -2.29
CA THR A 135 -12.92 12.39 -3.65
C THR A 135 -11.98 13.17 -4.58
N SER A 136 -11.19 12.46 -5.37
CA SER A 136 -10.14 13.05 -6.21
C SER A 136 -10.25 12.60 -7.66
N GLU A 137 -10.05 13.52 -8.60
CA GLU A 137 -10.00 13.20 -10.03
C GLU A 137 -8.73 12.41 -10.36
N LEU A 138 -8.86 11.44 -11.27
CA LEU A 138 -7.76 10.62 -11.78
C LEU A 138 -7.46 11.03 -13.23
N THR A 139 -6.29 11.61 -13.46
CA THR A 139 -5.83 12.00 -14.79
C THR A 139 -5.01 10.87 -15.40
N ALA A 140 -5.26 10.52 -16.65
CA ALA A 140 -4.50 9.46 -17.33
C ALA A 140 -3.02 9.86 -17.48
N ASP A 141 -2.14 8.89 -17.32
CA ASP A 141 -0.68 9.07 -17.38
C ASP A 141 -0.03 7.97 -18.23
N GLY A 142 -0.69 7.71 -19.36
CA GLY A 142 -0.34 6.69 -20.34
C GLY A 142 -0.56 5.25 -19.88
N GLY A 143 -0.90 4.37 -20.83
CA GLY A 143 -1.06 2.96 -20.55
C GLY A 143 -2.25 2.66 -19.64
N ASN A 144 -2.02 1.85 -18.61
CA ASN A 144 -2.98 1.56 -17.53
C ASN A 144 -2.68 2.38 -16.26
N ALA A 145 -2.11 3.59 -16.39
CA ALA A 145 -1.71 4.42 -15.27
C ALA A 145 -2.47 5.75 -15.20
N PHE A 146 -2.67 6.21 -13.97
CA PHE A 146 -3.36 7.45 -13.65
C PHE A 146 -2.63 8.17 -12.51
N VAL A 147 -2.74 9.49 -12.46
CA VAL A 147 -2.25 10.33 -11.37
C VAL A 147 -3.44 10.93 -10.63
N VAL A 148 -3.40 10.85 -9.30
CA VAL A 148 -4.40 11.51 -8.43
C VAL A 148 -4.12 13.00 -8.42
N HIS A 149 -5.08 13.78 -8.91
CA HIS A 149 -4.96 15.23 -8.99
C HIS A 149 -4.69 15.85 -7.60
N GLY A 150 -3.70 16.74 -7.53
CA GLY A 150 -3.35 17.47 -6.30
C GLY A 150 -2.45 16.73 -5.30
N THR A 151 -2.18 15.43 -5.50
CA THR A 151 -1.24 14.68 -4.63
C THR A 151 -0.03 14.11 -5.36
N GLY A 152 -0.11 13.97 -6.70
CA GLY A 152 0.94 13.33 -7.49
C GLY A 152 1.04 11.81 -7.27
N THR A 153 0.10 11.21 -6.53
CA THR A 153 0.05 9.75 -6.31
C THR A 153 -0.22 9.04 -7.62
N ARG A 154 0.64 8.10 -8.01
CA ARG A 154 0.48 7.31 -9.23
C ARG A 154 -0.24 6.00 -8.94
N LEU A 155 -1.35 5.78 -9.63
CA LEU A 155 -2.12 4.54 -9.68
C LEU A 155 -1.73 3.78 -10.94
N THR A 156 -1.35 2.52 -10.83
CA THR A 156 -1.07 1.64 -11.97
C THR A 156 -1.92 0.39 -11.87
N PHE A 157 -2.82 0.22 -12.82
CA PHE A 157 -3.69 -0.94 -12.88
C PHE A 157 -3.02 -2.07 -13.67
N ARG A 158 -3.16 -3.30 -13.17
CA ARG A 158 -2.61 -4.48 -13.83
C ARG A 158 -3.69 -5.51 -14.11
N ARG A 159 -3.52 -6.18 -15.25
CA ARG A 159 -4.36 -7.30 -15.67
C ARG A 159 -3.85 -8.61 -15.04
N ASP A 160 -4.75 -9.56 -14.88
CA ASP A 160 -4.39 -10.95 -14.61
C ASP A 160 -4.03 -11.69 -15.93
N ASP A 161 -3.67 -12.97 -15.81
CA ASP A 161 -3.31 -13.82 -16.96
C ASP A 161 -4.47 -13.99 -17.96
N ALA A 162 -5.72 -13.77 -17.52
CA ALA A 162 -6.91 -13.77 -18.36
C ALA A 162 -7.16 -12.42 -19.05
N GLY A 163 -6.29 -11.42 -18.83
CA GLY A 163 -6.41 -10.09 -19.39
C GLY A 163 -7.42 -9.19 -18.67
N THR A 164 -7.88 -9.52 -17.47
CA THR A 164 -8.88 -8.73 -16.74
C THR A 164 -8.20 -7.76 -15.76
N MET A 165 -8.62 -6.48 -15.74
CA MET A 165 -8.08 -5.47 -14.83
C MET A 165 -8.46 -5.79 -13.37
N THR A 166 -7.48 -6.24 -12.60
CA THR A 166 -7.72 -6.92 -11.32
C THR A 166 -6.77 -6.53 -10.21
N PHE A 167 -5.69 -5.80 -10.49
CA PHE A 167 -4.77 -5.32 -9.48
C PHE A 167 -4.56 -3.81 -9.60
N LEU A 168 -4.25 -3.20 -8.47
CA LEU A 168 -3.90 -1.79 -8.37
C LEU A 168 -2.60 -1.67 -7.57
N ASP A 169 -1.60 -1.01 -8.16
CA ASP A 169 -0.40 -0.56 -7.47
C ASP A 169 -0.48 0.95 -7.26
N VAL A 170 -0.27 1.40 -6.03
CA VAL A 170 -0.30 2.81 -5.61
C VAL A 170 1.10 3.23 -5.22
N HIS A 171 1.61 4.29 -5.84
CA HIS A 171 2.89 4.90 -5.53
C HIS A 171 2.65 6.32 -5.02
N ALA A 172 2.84 6.53 -3.72
CA ALA A 172 2.68 7.81 -3.04
C ALA A 172 4.01 8.20 -2.38
N GLY A 173 4.81 9.00 -3.08
CA GLY A 173 6.21 9.22 -2.69
C GLY A 173 6.98 7.90 -2.64
N GLU A 174 7.59 7.58 -1.49
CA GLU A 174 8.30 6.31 -1.28
C GLU A 174 7.38 5.13 -0.95
N GLN A 175 6.11 5.39 -0.63
CA GLN A 175 5.18 4.33 -0.27
C GLN A 175 4.68 3.63 -1.53
N LYS A 176 4.87 2.31 -1.57
CA LYS A 176 4.29 1.44 -2.59
C LYS A 176 3.31 0.48 -1.93
N LEU A 177 2.03 0.63 -2.28
CA LEU A 177 0.97 -0.30 -1.89
C LEU A 177 0.52 -1.08 -3.12
N THR A 178 0.06 -2.30 -2.89
CA THR A 178 -0.53 -3.14 -3.93
C THR A 178 -1.78 -3.77 -3.39
N GLY A 179 -2.77 -3.97 -4.26
CA GLY A 179 -4.06 -4.52 -3.92
C GLY A 179 -4.73 -5.22 -5.08
N ALA A 180 -5.82 -5.91 -4.75
CA ALA A 180 -6.65 -6.61 -5.72
C ALA A 180 -8.06 -6.01 -5.76
N ARG A 181 -8.67 -6.07 -6.93
CA ARG A 181 -10.08 -5.74 -7.13
C ARG A 181 -10.93 -6.74 -6.36
N ILE A 182 -11.85 -6.24 -5.54
CA ILE A 182 -12.78 -7.03 -4.75
C ILE A 182 -13.75 -7.75 -5.71
N ASP A 183 -13.90 -9.05 -5.51
CA ASP A 183 -14.93 -9.86 -6.13
C ASP A 183 -16.22 -9.71 -5.31
N PRO A 184 -17.25 -9.05 -5.86
CA PRO A 184 -18.49 -8.77 -5.12
C PRO A 184 -19.35 -10.03 -4.93
N THR A 185 -18.97 -11.17 -5.52
CA THR A 185 -19.74 -12.40 -5.43
C THR A 185 -19.66 -12.96 -4.00
N PRO A 186 -20.80 -13.08 -3.28
CA PRO A 186 -20.81 -13.64 -1.94
C PRO A 186 -20.50 -15.14 -1.99
N LEU A 187 -19.80 -15.64 -0.97
CA LEU A 187 -19.59 -17.08 -0.80
C LEU A 187 -20.83 -17.74 -0.17
N THR A 188 -21.11 -18.99 -0.55
CA THR A 188 -22.15 -19.77 0.12
C THR A 188 -21.69 -20.25 1.50
N PRO A 189 -22.61 -20.59 2.42
CA PRO A 189 -22.26 -21.15 3.73
C PRO A 189 -21.37 -22.40 3.63
N GLU A 190 -21.58 -23.25 2.62
CA GLU A 190 -20.77 -24.46 2.38
C GLU A 190 -19.35 -24.11 1.95
N GLN A 191 -19.20 -23.09 1.09
CA GLN A 191 -17.88 -22.58 0.71
C GLN A 191 -17.14 -21.99 1.91
N LEU A 192 -17.84 -21.21 2.75
CA LEU A 192 -17.29 -20.62 3.97
C LEU A 192 -16.88 -21.68 4.99
N ALA A 193 -17.69 -22.72 5.17
CA ALA A 193 -17.36 -23.86 6.02
C ALA A 193 -16.08 -24.59 5.58
N GLY A 194 -15.76 -24.55 4.29
CA GLY A 194 -14.52 -25.12 3.74
C GLY A 194 -13.23 -24.46 4.24
N TYR A 195 -13.29 -23.22 4.74
CA TYR A 195 -12.15 -22.50 5.32
C TYR A 195 -12.04 -22.67 6.84
N ALA A 196 -13.07 -23.19 7.50
CA ALA A 196 -13.07 -23.30 8.95
C ALA A 196 -12.04 -24.33 9.44
N GLY A 197 -11.36 -24.04 10.55
CA GLY A 197 -10.37 -24.94 11.15
C GLY A 197 -9.31 -24.22 11.97
N ALA A 198 -8.44 -25.02 12.59
CA ALA A 198 -7.28 -24.52 13.31
C ALA A 198 -6.06 -24.46 12.37
N TYR A 199 -5.36 -23.35 12.37
CA TYR A 199 -4.23 -23.08 11.48
C TYR A 199 -3.01 -22.71 12.31
N TYR A 200 -1.94 -23.50 12.21
CA TYR A 200 -0.76 -23.40 13.06
C TYR A 200 0.49 -23.03 12.26
N SER A 201 1.29 -22.11 12.78
CA SER A 201 2.62 -21.83 12.26
C SER A 201 3.69 -22.39 13.20
N PRO A 202 4.53 -23.35 12.77
CA PRO A 202 5.66 -23.82 13.58
C PRO A 202 6.74 -22.74 13.77
N GLU A 203 6.81 -21.76 12.87
CA GLU A 203 7.79 -20.65 12.97
C GLU A 203 7.46 -19.71 14.14
N LEU A 204 6.18 -19.46 14.39
CA LEU A 204 5.72 -18.59 15.49
C LEU A 204 5.25 -19.35 16.73
N ASP A 205 5.15 -20.68 16.63
CA ASP A 205 4.49 -21.55 17.61
C ASP A 205 3.13 -21.00 18.07
N THR A 206 2.27 -20.72 17.10
CA THR A 206 0.96 -20.14 17.36
C THR A 206 -0.12 -20.57 16.40
N THR A 207 -1.37 -20.48 16.84
CA THR A 207 -2.55 -20.99 16.14
C THR A 207 -3.60 -19.90 16.01
N TYR A 208 -4.18 -19.78 14.81
CA TYR A 208 -5.43 -19.07 14.58
C TYR A 208 -6.55 -20.08 14.33
N ASP A 209 -7.69 -19.91 14.99
CA ASP A 209 -8.90 -20.68 14.72
C ASP A 209 -9.83 -19.85 13.83
N VAL A 210 -10.16 -20.37 12.65
CA VAL A 210 -11.07 -19.73 11.69
C VAL A 210 -12.44 -20.39 11.79
N SER A 211 -13.48 -19.59 12.00
CA SER A 211 -14.89 -19.96 12.00
C SER A 211 -15.65 -19.20 10.91
N HIS A 212 -16.85 -19.67 10.59
CA HIS A 212 -17.83 -18.94 9.77
C HIS A 212 -18.93 -18.42 10.70
N GLU A 213 -19.15 -17.11 10.71
CA GLU A 213 -20.12 -16.39 11.53
C GLU A 213 -20.77 -15.28 10.70
N ASP A 214 -22.08 -15.08 10.81
CA ASP A 214 -22.82 -13.98 10.16
C ASP A 214 -22.57 -13.80 8.64
N GLY A 215 -22.33 -14.89 7.90
CA GLY A 215 -22.10 -14.86 6.45
C GLY A 215 -20.66 -14.50 6.05
N GLY A 216 -19.73 -14.43 7.00
CA GLY A 216 -18.31 -14.16 6.77
C GLY A 216 -17.38 -15.06 7.59
N LEU A 217 -16.07 -14.97 7.34
CA LEU A 217 -15.09 -15.69 8.15
C LEU A 217 -14.63 -14.82 9.33
N VAL A 218 -14.39 -15.45 10.47
CA VAL A 218 -13.79 -14.83 11.64
C VAL A 218 -12.58 -15.66 12.04
N ALA A 219 -11.40 -15.05 12.11
CA ALA A 219 -10.23 -15.65 12.73
C ALA A 219 -10.17 -15.27 14.21
N THR A 220 -9.75 -16.19 15.07
CA THR A 220 -9.55 -15.95 16.50
C THR A 220 -8.14 -16.34 16.92
N HIS A 221 -7.55 -15.51 17.78
CA HIS A 221 -6.21 -15.75 18.31
C HIS A 221 -6.12 -15.29 19.76
N ARG A 222 -5.39 -16.06 20.58
CA ARG A 222 -5.26 -15.81 22.03
C ARG A 222 -4.85 -14.38 22.42
N ARG A 223 -4.05 -13.72 21.58
CA ARG A 223 -3.55 -12.35 21.81
C ARG A 223 -4.33 -11.28 21.07
N HIS A 224 -4.86 -11.59 19.89
CA HIS A 224 -5.44 -10.59 18.98
C HIS A 224 -6.97 -10.59 19.03
N GLY A 225 -7.58 -11.53 19.75
CA GLY A 225 -9.02 -11.62 19.90
C GLY A 225 -9.69 -12.12 18.63
N ARG A 226 -10.88 -11.58 18.35
CA ARG A 226 -11.70 -11.89 17.18
C ARG A 226 -11.37 -10.93 16.03
N ILE A 227 -11.17 -11.48 14.84
CA ILE A 227 -10.71 -10.78 13.65
C ILE A 227 -11.65 -11.14 12.49
N PRO A 228 -12.63 -10.27 12.16
CA PRO A 228 -13.46 -10.45 10.98
C PRO A 228 -12.62 -10.42 9.70
N LEU A 229 -12.91 -11.31 8.77
CA LEU A 229 -12.23 -11.40 7.48
C LEU A 229 -13.17 -11.03 6.33
N MET A 230 -12.70 -10.12 5.49
CA MET A 230 -13.37 -9.69 4.27
C MET A 230 -12.73 -10.39 3.08
N ARG A 231 -13.52 -11.07 2.26
CA ARG A 231 -13.03 -11.67 1.02
C ARG A 231 -12.59 -10.57 0.06
N THR A 232 -11.43 -10.74 -0.54
CA THR A 232 -10.97 -9.88 -1.63
C THR A 232 -11.22 -10.57 -2.96
N ARG A 233 -10.47 -11.61 -3.32
CA ARG A 233 -10.64 -12.35 -4.57
C ARG A 233 -10.23 -13.80 -4.39
N GLY A 234 -10.98 -14.74 -4.99
CA GLY A 234 -10.67 -16.17 -4.88
C GLY A 234 -10.64 -16.63 -3.42
N ASP A 235 -9.52 -17.24 -3.03
CA ASP A 235 -9.19 -17.72 -1.67
C ASP A 235 -8.44 -16.66 -0.82
N ALA A 236 -8.41 -15.39 -1.24
CA ALA A 236 -7.77 -14.30 -0.51
C ALA A 236 -8.77 -13.48 0.31
N PHE A 237 -8.35 -13.12 1.51
CA PHE A 237 -9.11 -12.36 2.50
C PHE A 237 -8.21 -11.31 3.14
N ARG A 238 -8.83 -10.30 3.74
CA ARG A 238 -8.16 -9.26 4.51
C ARG A 238 -8.86 -8.96 5.83
N SER A 239 -8.19 -8.25 6.74
CA SER A 239 -8.80 -7.69 7.95
C SER A 239 -8.20 -6.34 8.30
N ASP A 240 -8.89 -5.58 9.17
CA ASP A 240 -8.37 -4.33 9.73
C ASP A 240 -7.39 -4.56 10.90
N ASN A 241 -7.06 -5.83 11.20
CA ASN A 241 -6.10 -6.16 12.25
C ASN A 241 -4.66 -6.06 11.72
N TYR A 242 -3.87 -5.20 12.35
CA TYR A 242 -2.47 -4.94 11.99
C TYR A 242 -1.59 -6.20 11.93
N ASP A 243 -1.81 -7.16 12.82
CA ASP A 243 -1.02 -8.41 12.90
C ASP A 243 -1.59 -9.51 11.99
N PHE A 244 -2.78 -9.31 11.42
CA PHE A 244 -3.46 -10.27 10.53
C PHE A 244 -4.06 -9.64 9.25
N PRO A 245 -3.30 -8.80 8.50
CA PRO A 245 -3.92 -7.92 7.51
C PRO A 245 -4.33 -8.64 6.21
N VAL A 246 -3.51 -9.53 5.66
CA VAL A 246 -3.84 -10.27 4.42
C VAL A 246 -3.60 -11.77 4.56
N VAL A 247 -4.61 -12.55 4.21
CA VAL A 247 -4.61 -14.01 4.30
C VAL A 247 -4.96 -14.60 2.94
N ALA A 248 -4.07 -15.39 2.37
CA ALA A 248 -4.36 -16.19 1.19
C ALA A 248 -4.42 -17.67 1.57
N PHE A 249 -5.61 -18.26 1.54
CA PHE A 249 -5.77 -19.69 1.78
C PHE A 249 -5.12 -20.51 0.66
N VAL A 250 -4.56 -21.65 1.04
CA VAL A 250 -3.89 -22.59 0.14
C VAL A 250 -4.69 -23.88 0.15
N ARG A 251 -4.93 -24.44 -1.04
CA ARG A 251 -5.65 -25.69 -1.25
C ARG A 251 -4.74 -26.76 -1.81
N HIS A 252 -5.09 -28.02 -1.56
CA HIS A 252 -4.52 -29.14 -2.30
C HIS A 252 -5.34 -29.39 -3.58
N GLY A 253 -4.85 -28.89 -4.71
CA GLY A 253 -5.61 -28.87 -5.98
C GLY A 253 -6.87 -28.00 -5.88
N GLU A 254 -7.96 -28.40 -6.53
CA GLU A 254 -9.29 -27.77 -6.36
C GLU A 254 -10.02 -28.23 -5.08
N GLY A 255 -9.34 -28.97 -4.21
CA GLY A 255 -9.92 -29.63 -3.05
C GLY A 255 -9.93 -28.79 -1.77
N SER A 256 -9.66 -29.46 -0.66
CA SER A 256 -9.70 -28.88 0.68
C SER A 256 -8.60 -27.85 0.91
N VAL A 257 -8.93 -26.87 1.74
CA VAL A 257 -7.96 -25.94 2.31
C VAL A 257 -6.98 -26.70 3.20
N THR A 258 -5.69 -26.50 2.98
CA THR A 258 -4.59 -27.11 3.74
C THR A 258 -3.85 -26.11 4.61
N GLY A 259 -4.10 -24.82 4.45
CA GLY A 259 -3.42 -23.78 5.20
C GLY A 259 -3.76 -22.40 4.68
N PHE A 260 -3.05 -21.39 5.19
CA PHE A 260 -3.02 -20.06 4.60
C PHE A 260 -1.64 -19.42 4.69
N ARG A 261 -1.42 -18.38 3.89
CA ARG A 261 -0.26 -17.51 3.94
C ARG A 261 -0.67 -16.14 4.43
N LEU A 262 -0.07 -15.72 5.54
CA LEU A 262 -0.23 -14.40 6.12
C LEU A 262 0.81 -13.43 5.54
N THR A 263 0.37 -12.27 5.07
CA THR A 263 1.24 -11.19 4.60
C THR A 263 0.80 -9.90 5.27
N GLY A 264 1.77 -9.13 5.76
CA GLY A 264 1.60 -7.75 6.19
C GLY A 264 2.87 -6.94 5.96
N GLY A 265 2.91 -5.71 6.45
CA GLY A 265 3.98 -4.77 6.12
C GLY A 265 5.40 -5.23 6.48
N ARG A 266 5.57 -6.10 7.48
CA ARG A 266 6.89 -6.58 7.96
C ARG A 266 7.16 -8.07 7.73
N VAL A 267 6.15 -8.84 7.36
CA VAL A 267 6.23 -10.30 7.19
C VAL A 267 5.48 -10.68 5.94
N ARG A 268 6.09 -11.46 5.05
CA ARG A 268 5.46 -11.85 3.79
C ARG A 268 5.29 -13.35 3.70
N ARG A 269 4.08 -13.79 3.34
CA ARG A 269 3.72 -15.19 3.03
C ARG A 269 4.06 -16.19 4.13
N LEU A 270 3.95 -15.79 5.39
CA LEU A 270 4.14 -16.67 6.54
C LEU A 270 3.10 -17.79 6.52
N LEU A 271 3.56 -19.03 6.53
CA LEU A 271 2.69 -20.20 6.40
C LEU A 271 2.06 -20.57 7.74
N PHE A 272 0.76 -20.81 7.71
CA PHE A 272 0.01 -21.53 8.73
C PHE A 272 -0.64 -22.75 8.10
N GLU A 273 -0.37 -23.93 8.65
CA GLU A 273 -0.89 -25.21 8.17
C GLU A 273 -2.15 -25.58 8.93
N ARG A 274 -3.14 -26.11 8.21
CA ARG A 274 -4.38 -26.60 8.83
C ARG A 274 -4.10 -27.86 9.64
N ARG A 275 -4.58 -27.89 10.88
CA ARG A 275 -4.52 -29.05 11.79
C ARG A 275 -5.77 -29.91 11.71
#